data_AF-A0A9P4PQN4-F1
#
_entry.id   AF-A0A9P4PQN4-F1
#
_cell.length_a   1.000
_cell.length_b   1.000
_cell.length_c   1.000
_cell.angle_alpha   90.00
_cell.angle_beta   90.00
_cell.angle_gamma   90.00
#
_symmetry.space_group_name_H-M   'P 1'
#
loop_
_entity.id
_entity.type
_entity.pdbx_description
1 polymer ?
#
loop_
_entity_poly.entity_id
_entity_poly.type
_entity_poly.pdbx_seq_one_letter_code
_entity_poly.pdbx_strand_id
1 'polypeptide(L)'
;MFARLPRELRDMIWFEAAAIQLQEIADGVTKCSSPGAERQRQALVGYDDIPSHTEKDALRVYVQRSRNGDKLRISVNEFQTLVNRLPMATVCTEARSAALEACRAKVQMMNIIYSIEITPEVTEDFSDSLQKPISPQPTTVVVTNMIMAHPQPPEHCPPGFDSAEHVVDIVSRVFGSGVTRITLNPWAHSHHEDLESIYWPHTEKTRSLERWRPTSTYDADRIYDLDVEQPPTIAYMTPDRHLHIQHTYYTEWEYDVDMLCYHLLKFYEILDASKPKLPRLQNISLEHYEDGGVHMSIMATYRDGALRIDWDDLGPSYFYNFGYVY
;
A
#
# COMPACT_ATOMS: atom_id res chain seq x y z
N MET A 1 10.10 -36.54 -25.01
CA MET A 1 10.46 -35.78 -26.22
C MET A 1 10.68 -34.30 -25.91
N PHE A 2 9.83 -33.66 -25.09
CA PHE A 2 9.96 -32.26 -24.67
C PHE A 2 11.27 -31.92 -23.93
N ALA A 3 11.67 -32.70 -22.93
CA ALA A 3 12.91 -32.46 -22.17
C ALA A 3 14.22 -32.56 -22.98
N ARG A 4 14.15 -33.02 -24.24
CA ARG A 4 15.29 -33.06 -25.17
C ARG A 4 15.43 -31.80 -26.02
N LEU A 5 14.47 -30.88 -25.94
CA LEU A 5 14.54 -29.59 -26.63
C LEU A 5 15.57 -28.67 -25.96
N PRO A 6 16.24 -27.80 -26.74
CA PRO A 6 17.03 -26.68 -26.20
C PRO A 6 16.25 -25.87 -25.16
N ARG A 7 16.94 -25.38 -24.14
CA ARG A 7 16.33 -24.62 -23.04
C ARG A 7 15.52 -23.42 -23.54
N GLU A 8 16.09 -22.64 -24.45
CA GLU A 8 15.43 -21.46 -25.04
C GLU A 8 14.08 -21.82 -25.68
N LEU A 9 14.02 -22.92 -26.42
CA LEU A 9 12.77 -23.39 -27.04
C LEU A 9 11.76 -23.86 -25.99
N ARG A 10 12.21 -24.51 -24.91
CA ARG A 10 11.31 -24.91 -23.80
C ARG A 10 10.75 -23.69 -23.07
N ASP A 11 11.60 -22.70 -22.81
CA ASP A 11 11.22 -21.45 -22.14
C ASP A 11 10.21 -20.68 -23.00
N MET A 12 10.41 -20.59 -24.33
CA MET A 12 9.42 -20.02 -25.25
C MET A 12 8.09 -20.77 -25.23
N ILE A 13 8.11 -22.11 -25.30
CA ILE A 13 6.87 -22.90 -25.27
C ILE A 13 6.10 -22.68 -23.96
N TRP A 14 6.79 -22.63 -22.83
CA TRP A 14 6.15 -22.36 -21.55
C TRP A 14 5.61 -20.94 -21.44
N PHE A 15 6.33 -19.95 -21.96
CA PHE A 15 5.84 -18.58 -21.98
C PHE A 15 4.56 -18.44 -22.81
N GLU A 16 4.55 -19.01 -24.03
CA GLU A 16 3.37 -19.03 -24.90
C GLU A 16 2.20 -19.79 -24.25
N ALA A 17 2.46 -20.95 -23.65
CA ALA A 17 1.43 -21.71 -22.94
C ALA A 17 0.83 -20.91 -21.76
N ALA A 18 1.66 -20.15 -21.03
CA ALA A 18 1.19 -19.29 -19.95
C ALA A 18 0.31 -18.17 -20.50
N ALA A 19 0.75 -17.50 -21.57
CA ALA A 19 -0.01 -16.43 -22.21
C ALA A 19 -1.38 -16.92 -22.70
N ILE A 20 -1.43 -18.07 -23.38
CA ILE A 20 -2.68 -18.67 -23.85
C ILE A 20 -3.61 -18.99 -22.68
N GLN A 21 -3.12 -19.67 -21.64
CA GLN A 21 -3.95 -20.04 -20.49
C GLN A 21 -4.44 -18.81 -19.72
N LEU A 22 -3.59 -17.78 -19.56
CA LEU A 22 -3.99 -16.51 -18.94
C LEU A 22 -5.10 -15.83 -19.75
N GLN A 23 -4.98 -15.82 -21.09
CA GLN A 23 -5.98 -15.23 -21.98
C GLN A 23 -7.29 -16.02 -21.96
N GLU A 24 -7.24 -17.35 -22.01
CA GLU A 24 -8.43 -18.21 -21.89
C GLU A 24 -9.18 -17.98 -20.57
N ILE A 25 -8.44 -17.81 -19.46
CA ILE A 25 -9.04 -17.48 -18.17
C ILE A 25 -9.58 -16.04 -18.20
N ALA A 26 -8.89 -15.08 -18.80
CA ALA A 26 -9.39 -13.69 -18.88
C ALA A 26 -10.67 -13.58 -19.71
N ASP A 27 -10.71 -14.22 -20.89
CA ASP A 27 -11.83 -14.19 -21.84
C ASP A 27 -13.07 -14.92 -21.32
N GLY A 28 -12.87 -15.99 -20.56
CA GLY A 28 -13.94 -16.81 -20.01
C GLY A 28 -14.61 -16.24 -18.76
N VAL A 29 -14.06 -15.19 -18.14
CA VAL A 29 -14.51 -14.74 -16.82
C VAL A 29 -15.31 -13.43 -16.90
N THR A 30 -16.63 -13.57 -16.84
CA THR A 30 -17.54 -12.46 -16.48
C THR A 30 -17.33 -12.05 -15.02
N LYS A 31 -17.78 -10.86 -14.62
CA LYS A 31 -17.72 -10.36 -13.23
C LYS A 31 -18.09 -11.48 -12.24
N CYS A 32 -17.18 -11.78 -11.32
CA CYS A 32 -17.35 -12.88 -10.37
C CYS A 32 -18.23 -12.43 -9.20
N SER A 33 -19.06 -13.35 -8.69
CA SER A 33 -19.87 -13.09 -7.49
C SER A 33 -19.07 -13.20 -6.20
N SER A 34 -17.96 -13.94 -6.19
CA SER A 34 -17.09 -14.05 -5.01
C SER A 34 -15.98 -12.99 -5.04
N PRO A 35 -15.75 -12.23 -3.94
CA PRO A 35 -14.74 -11.17 -3.92
C PRO A 35 -13.32 -11.65 -4.24
N GLY A 36 -12.94 -12.84 -3.76
CA GLY A 36 -11.63 -13.42 -4.04
C GLY A 36 -11.44 -13.83 -5.50
N ALA A 37 -12.49 -14.35 -6.15
CA ALA A 37 -12.42 -14.67 -7.57
C ALA A 37 -12.40 -13.41 -8.44
N GLU A 38 -13.11 -12.35 -8.04
CA GLU A 38 -13.10 -11.07 -8.74
C GLU A 38 -11.72 -10.40 -8.69
N ARG A 39 -11.07 -10.38 -7.51
CA ARG A 39 -9.67 -9.93 -7.38
C ARG A 39 -8.71 -10.65 -8.32
N GLN A 40 -8.82 -11.97 -8.38
CA GLN A 40 -7.99 -12.79 -9.26
C GLN A 40 -8.28 -12.52 -10.74
N ARG A 41 -9.55 -12.31 -11.10
CA ARG A 41 -9.94 -11.90 -12.46
C ARG A 41 -9.34 -10.55 -12.83
N GLN A 42 -9.50 -9.55 -11.98
CA GLN A 42 -8.96 -8.20 -12.20
C GLN A 42 -7.45 -8.22 -12.40
N ALA A 43 -6.72 -8.99 -11.58
CA ALA A 43 -5.28 -9.16 -11.72
C ALA A 43 -4.87 -9.85 -13.04
N LEU A 44 -5.70 -10.74 -13.59
CA LEU A 44 -5.44 -11.43 -14.86
C LEU A 44 -5.72 -10.55 -16.08
N VAL A 45 -6.87 -9.89 -16.07
CA VAL A 45 -7.28 -8.94 -17.12
C VAL A 45 -6.25 -7.81 -17.21
N GLY A 46 -5.79 -7.34 -16.06
CA GLY A 46 -4.90 -6.18 -15.95
C GLY A 46 -5.70 -4.98 -15.46
N TYR A 47 -5.12 -4.27 -14.50
CA TYR A 47 -5.78 -3.16 -13.83
C TYR A 47 -6.06 -1.95 -14.74
N ASP A 48 -5.32 -1.82 -15.83
CA ASP A 48 -5.48 -0.74 -16.82
C ASP A 48 -6.69 -0.97 -17.75
N ASP A 49 -7.07 -2.23 -17.96
CA ASP A 49 -8.18 -2.64 -18.82
C ASP A 49 -9.53 -2.67 -18.05
N ILE A 50 -9.50 -2.40 -16.74
CA ILE A 50 -10.70 -2.31 -15.90
C ILE A 50 -11.32 -0.91 -16.08
N PRO A 51 -12.64 -0.81 -16.34
CA PRO A 51 -13.31 0.48 -16.48
C PRO A 51 -13.08 1.39 -15.26
N SER A 52 -12.86 2.68 -15.50
CA SER A 52 -12.53 3.65 -14.45
C SER A 52 -13.56 3.78 -13.32
N HIS A 53 -14.82 3.45 -13.60
CA HIS A 53 -15.92 3.46 -12.62
C HIS A 53 -16.05 2.15 -11.81
N THR A 54 -15.20 1.16 -12.08
CA THR A 54 -15.16 -0.10 -11.35
C THR A 54 -14.06 -0.05 -10.31
N GLU A 55 -14.39 -0.43 -9.08
CA GLU A 55 -13.42 -0.55 -8.00
C GLU A 55 -12.35 -1.60 -8.34
N LYS A 56 -11.09 -1.19 -8.18
CA LYS A 56 -9.92 -2.04 -8.44
C LYS A 56 -9.48 -2.68 -7.13
N ASP A 57 -9.59 -3.99 -7.05
CA ASP A 57 -9.23 -4.77 -5.87
C ASP A 57 -7.87 -5.46 -6.03
N ALA A 58 -6.96 -5.17 -5.10
CA ALA A 58 -5.64 -5.77 -5.05
C ALA A 58 -5.66 -7.20 -4.48
N LEU A 59 -4.88 -8.12 -5.05
CA LEU A 59 -4.71 -9.48 -4.52
C LEU A 59 -4.20 -9.45 -3.08
N ARG A 60 -4.77 -10.30 -2.22
CA ARG A 60 -4.47 -10.29 -0.79
C ARG A 60 -3.33 -11.23 -0.40
N VAL A 61 -2.50 -10.76 0.52
CA VAL A 61 -1.58 -11.58 1.30
C VAL A 61 -1.77 -11.28 2.79
N TYR A 62 -1.93 -12.32 3.59
CA TYR A 62 -2.07 -12.19 5.04
C TYR A 62 -0.74 -12.55 5.68
N VAL A 63 -0.17 -11.59 6.40
CA VAL A 63 1.15 -11.70 7.01
C VAL A 63 1.01 -11.56 8.52
N GLN A 64 1.54 -12.55 9.24
CA GLN A 64 1.52 -12.60 10.69
C GLN A 64 2.94 -12.57 11.23
N ARG A 65 3.24 -11.70 12.19
CA ARG A 65 4.52 -11.68 12.89
C ARG A 65 4.42 -12.42 14.21
N SER A 66 5.38 -13.30 14.48
CA SER A 66 5.47 -13.96 15.79
C SER A 66 5.80 -12.97 16.89
N ARG A 67 5.20 -13.12 18.08
CA ARG A 67 5.45 -12.25 19.25
C ARG A 67 6.91 -12.24 19.71
N ASN A 68 7.64 -13.34 19.48
CA ASN A 68 9.01 -13.54 19.97
C ASN A 68 10.11 -13.19 18.93
N GLY A 69 9.78 -12.52 17.82
CA GLY A 69 10.83 -11.99 16.92
C GLY A 69 10.44 -11.86 15.45
N ASP A 70 11.47 -11.73 14.61
CA ASP A 70 11.42 -11.35 13.19
C ASP A 70 10.81 -12.39 12.25
N LYS A 71 10.23 -13.49 12.75
CA LYS A 71 9.61 -14.49 11.89
C LYS A 71 8.26 -13.99 11.38
N LEU A 72 8.12 -13.97 10.06
CA LEU A 72 6.87 -13.71 9.36
C LEU A 72 6.28 -15.03 8.87
N ARG A 73 4.98 -15.19 9.05
CA ARG A 73 4.17 -16.30 8.56
C ARG A 73 3.16 -15.78 7.56
N ILE A 74 2.84 -16.60 6.57
CA ILE A 74 1.82 -16.27 5.57
C ILE A 74 0.70 -17.30 5.68
N SER A 75 -0.51 -16.83 5.94
CA SER A 75 -1.69 -17.69 6.04
C SER A 75 -2.49 -17.73 4.74
N VAL A 76 -2.55 -16.62 4.01
CA VAL A 76 -3.24 -16.50 2.72
C VAL A 76 -2.32 -15.82 1.73
N ASN A 77 -2.27 -16.34 0.51
CA ASN A 77 -1.49 -15.81 -0.60
C ASN A 77 -2.28 -15.97 -1.91
N GLU A 78 -3.09 -14.97 -2.25
CA GLU A 78 -3.94 -15.03 -3.44
C GLU A 78 -3.12 -15.04 -4.74
N PHE A 79 -1.89 -14.51 -4.74
CA PHE A 79 -0.98 -14.64 -5.88
C PHE A 79 -0.62 -16.11 -6.15
N GLN A 80 -0.33 -16.89 -5.11
CA GLN A 80 -0.02 -18.30 -5.30
C GLN A 80 -1.25 -19.11 -5.72
N THR A 81 -2.43 -18.74 -5.22
CA THR A 81 -3.71 -19.29 -5.72
C THR A 81 -3.88 -18.99 -7.20
N LEU A 82 -3.55 -17.79 -7.65
CA LEU A 82 -3.61 -17.40 -9.06
C LEU A 82 -2.68 -18.25 -9.93
N VAL A 83 -1.42 -18.41 -9.53
CA VAL A 83 -0.44 -19.26 -10.24
C VAL A 83 -0.92 -20.70 -10.32
N ASN A 84 -1.53 -21.21 -9.24
CA ASN A 84 -2.06 -22.57 -9.21
C ASN A 84 -3.31 -22.77 -10.08
N ARG A 85 -3.95 -21.69 -10.56
CA ARG A 85 -5.05 -21.79 -11.53
C ARG A 85 -4.58 -22.12 -12.94
N LEU A 86 -3.32 -21.86 -13.27
CA LEU A 86 -2.75 -22.21 -14.57
C LEU A 86 -2.45 -23.72 -14.59
N PRO A 87 -3.14 -24.54 -15.41
CA PRO A 87 -2.86 -25.97 -15.47
C PRO A 87 -1.38 -26.32 -15.65
N MET A 88 -0.65 -25.51 -16.44
CA MET A 88 0.78 -25.72 -16.67
C MET A 88 1.64 -25.65 -15.39
N ALA A 89 1.19 -24.95 -14.34
CA ALA A 89 1.95 -24.77 -13.11
C ALA A 89 2.12 -26.07 -12.29
N THR A 90 1.42 -27.13 -12.67
CA THR A 90 1.47 -28.46 -12.04
C THR A 90 2.36 -29.45 -12.80
N VAL A 91 2.80 -29.12 -14.01
CA VAL A 91 3.49 -30.05 -14.92
C VAL A 91 4.92 -30.35 -14.45
N CYS A 92 5.71 -29.31 -14.22
CA CYS A 92 7.08 -29.40 -13.72
C CYS A 92 7.53 -28.07 -13.13
N THR A 93 8.70 -28.06 -12.50
CA THR A 93 9.30 -26.85 -11.89
C THR A 93 9.57 -25.75 -12.92
N GLU A 94 10.03 -26.10 -14.12
CA GLU A 94 10.27 -25.13 -15.21
C GLU A 94 8.95 -24.45 -15.64
N ALA A 95 7.89 -25.24 -15.89
CA ALA A 95 6.58 -24.71 -16.26
C ALA A 95 5.96 -23.86 -15.14
N ARG A 96 6.12 -24.27 -13.89
CA ARG A 96 5.70 -23.48 -12.72
C ARG A 96 6.46 -22.15 -12.62
N SER A 97 7.76 -22.14 -12.93
CA SER A 97 8.54 -20.91 -12.98
C SER A 97 8.03 -19.96 -14.06
N ALA A 98 7.72 -20.46 -15.25
CA ALA A 98 7.15 -19.65 -16.33
C ALA A 98 5.77 -19.09 -15.96
N ALA A 99 4.91 -19.90 -15.32
CA ALA A 99 3.63 -19.46 -14.81
C ALA A 99 3.77 -18.34 -13.76
N LEU A 100 4.75 -18.45 -12.86
CA LEU A 100 5.08 -17.40 -11.89
C LEU A 100 5.47 -16.09 -12.59
N GLU A 101 6.39 -16.13 -13.56
CA GLU A 101 6.81 -14.92 -14.29
C GLU A 101 5.64 -14.29 -15.06
N ALA A 102 4.81 -15.11 -15.71
CA ALA A 102 3.65 -14.61 -16.45
C ALA A 102 2.63 -13.92 -15.52
N CYS A 103 2.34 -14.51 -14.35
CA CYS A 103 1.49 -13.86 -13.34
C CYS A 103 2.12 -12.57 -12.78
N ARG A 104 3.44 -12.53 -12.52
CA ARG A 104 4.13 -11.31 -12.05
C ARG A 104 3.99 -10.17 -13.04
N ALA A 105 4.10 -10.45 -14.33
CA ALA A 105 3.94 -9.43 -15.37
C ALA A 105 2.53 -8.80 -15.41
N LYS A 106 1.52 -9.48 -14.86
CA LYS A 106 0.13 -9.02 -14.83
C LYS A 106 -0.28 -8.39 -13.49
N VAL A 107 0.26 -8.89 -12.38
CA VAL A 107 -0.12 -8.46 -11.03
C VAL A 107 0.60 -7.17 -10.65
N GLN A 108 -0.10 -6.04 -10.79
CA GLN A 108 0.44 -4.72 -10.44
C GLN A 108 0.19 -4.33 -8.97
N MET A 109 -0.92 -4.80 -8.40
CA MET A 109 -1.39 -4.40 -7.06
C MET A 109 -1.50 -5.60 -6.12
N MET A 110 -0.95 -5.48 -4.91
CA MET A 110 -1.13 -6.45 -3.82
C MET A 110 -1.55 -5.72 -2.54
N ASN A 111 -2.48 -6.28 -1.78
CA ASN A 111 -2.84 -5.83 -0.44
C ASN A 111 -2.19 -6.73 0.61
N ILE A 112 -1.34 -6.15 1.46
CA ILE A 112 -0.86 -6.80 2.66
C ILE A 112 -1.77 -6.51 3.85
N ILE A 113 -2.31 -7.59 4.39
CA ILE A 113 -3.09 -7.58 5.62
C ILE A 113 -2.18 -8.10 6.73
N TYR A 114 -1.78 -7.20 7.63
CA TYR A 114 -0.74 -7.47 8.62
C TYR A 114 -1.27 -7.54 10.05
N SER A 115 -0.80 -8.53 10.83
CA SER A 115 -1.02 -8.62 12.28
C SER A 115 0.16 -9.22 13.05
N ILE A 116 0.11 -9.04 14.36
CA ILE A 116 1.04 -9.64 15.34
C ILE A 116 0.31 -10.80 16.04
N GLU A 117 0.95 -11.93 16.28
CA GLU A 117 0.32 -13.05 17.01
C GLU A 117 0.15 -12.72 18.52
N ILE A 118 -1.05 -12.90 19.07
CA ILE A 118 -1.38 -12.57 20.48
C ILE A 118 -1.22 -13.79 21.39
N THR A 119 -1.63 -14.98 20.91
CA THR A 119 -1.67 -16.20 21.70
C THR A 119 -0.34 -16.96 21.66
N PRO A 120 0.24 -17.31 22.82
CA PRO A 120 1.31 -18.30 22.87
C PRO A 120 0.70 -19.70 22.70
N GLU A 121 1.34 -20.50 21.85
CA GLU A 121 1.21 -21.96 21.75
C GLU A 121 -0.10 -22.52 21.17
N VAL A 122 -0.06 -22.86 19.88
CA VAL A 122 -0.43 -24.23 19.45
C VAL A 122 0.67 -24.76 18.53
N THR A 123 1.24 -25.86 19.03
CA THR A 123 2.00 -26.92 18.38
C THR A 123 1.70 -27.13 16.90
N GLU A 124 2.70 -26.89 16.06
CA GLU A 124 3.28 -27.84 15.10
C GLU A 124 4.13 -27.04 14.10
N ASP A 125 5.31 -27.58 13.81
CA ASP A 125 6.40 -26.97 13.04
C ASP A 125 6.10 -26.97 11.52
N PHE A 126 4.90 -26.54 11.12
CA PHE A 126 4.42 -26.59 9.72
C PHE A 126 4.23 -25.22 9.06
N SER A 127 4.46 -24.10 9.76
CA SER A 127 4.40 -22.78 9.13
C SER A 127 5.78 -22.39 8.59
N ASP A 128 5.97 -22.46 7.27
CA ASP A 128 7.16 -21.95 6.60
C ASP A 128 7.39 -20.49 7.00
N SER A 129 8.42 -20.25 7.81
CA SER A 129 8.90 -18.91 8.08
C SER A 129 9.29 -18.26 6.74
N LEU A 130 8.88 -17.01 6.51
CA LEU A 130 9.26 -16.30 5.30
C LEU A 130 10.77 -16.03 5.29
N GLN A 131 11.53 -16.92 4.63
CA GLN A 131 12.97 -16.78 4.44
C GLN A 131 13.33 -15.94 3.20
N LYS A 132 12.43 -15.86 2.22
CA LYS A 132 12.59 -15.13 0.96
C LYS A 132 11.27 -14.47 0.57
N PRO A 133 11.28 -13.35 -0.18
CA PRO A 133 10.05 -12.69 -0.63
C PRO A 133 9.12 -13.65 -1.38
N ILE A 134 7.82 -13.41 -1.27
CA ILE A 134 6.76 -14.23 -1.91
C ILE A 134 6.83 -14.13 -3.45
N SER A 135 7.61 -13.18 -3.94
CA SER A 135 7.94 -12.94 -5.33
C SER A 135 6.80 -12.47 -6.26
N PRO A 136 5.65 -11.89 -5.85
CA PRO A 136 4.74 -11.28 -6.83
C PRO A 136 5.32 -9.99 -7.46
N GLN A 137 6.28 -9.33 -6.79
CA GLN A 137 6.92 -8.07 -7.22
C GLN A 137 5.94 -6.98 -7.73
N PRO A 138 4.88 -6.65 -6.97
CA PRO A 138 3.93 -5.61 -7.35
C PRO A 138 4.61 -4.24 -7.40
N THR A 139 4.08 -3.35 -8.25
CA THR A 139 4.46 -1.93 -8.25
C THR A 139 3.73 -1.16 -7.16
N THR A 140 2.48 -1.56 -6.85
CA THR A 140 1.65 -0.93 -5.82
C THR A 140 1.34 -1.91 -4.70
N VAL A 141 1.61 -1.48 -3.46
CA VAL A 141 1.27 -2.23 -2.25
C VAL A 141 0.25 -1.44 -1.45
N VAL A 142 -0.93 -2.02 -1.25
CA VAL A 142 -1.92 -1.55 -0.29
C VAL A 142 -1.60 -2.16 1.07
N VAL A 143 -1.57 -1.35 2.12
CA VAL A 143 -1.26 -1.77 3.48
C VAL A 143 -2.52 -1.59 4.32
N THR A 144 -3.13 -2.71 4.71
CA THR A 144 -4.35 -2.73 5.52
C THR A 144 -4.06 -3.36 6.89
N ASN A 145 -4.51 -2.71 7.97
CA ASN A 145 -4.42 -3.29 9.31
C ASN A 145 -5.49 -4.40 9.50
N MET A 146 -5.14 -5.50 10.17
CA MET A 146 -5.96 -6.72 10.24
C MET A 146 -7.33 -6.55 10.89
N ILE A 147 -7.52 -5.50 11.70
CA ILE A 147 -8.80 -5.15 12.32
C ILE A 147 -9.94 -5.13 11.27
N MET A 148 -9.60 -4.91 10.00
CA MET A 148 -10.52 -4.80 8.87
C MET A 148 -10.76 -6.04 8.03
N ALA A 149 -9.89 -7.04 8.09
CA ALA A 149 -10.08 -8.22 7.26
C ALA A 149 -11.21 -9.14 7.77
N HIS A 150 -11.75 -8.85 8.95
CA HIS A 150 -12.75 -9.65 9.63
C HIS A 150 -13.90 -8.78 10.18
N PRO A 151 -15.18 -9.18 9.96
CA PRO A 151 -16.35 -8.46 10.46
C PRO A 151 -16.51 -8.47 11.98
N GLN A 152 -15.69 -9.25 12.68
CA GLN A 152 -15.51 -9.19 14.13
C GLN A 152 -14.01 -9.32 14.40
N PRO A 153 -13.26 -8.21 14.45
CA PRO A 153 -11.89 -8.29 14.94
C PRO A 153 -11.95 -8.85 16.37
N PRO A 154 -11.18 -9.91 16.69
CA PRO A 154 -11.17 -10.45 18.04
C PRO A 154 -10.84 -9.32 19.03
N GLU A 155 -11.44 -9.33 20.22
CA GLU A 155 -11.34 -8.28 21.27
C GLU A 155 -9.91 -7.93 21.73
N HIS A 156 -8.89 -8.58 21.16
CA HIS A 156 -7.49 -8.41 21.45
C HIS A 156 -6.64 -8.08 20.22
N CYS A 157 -7.25 -7.76 19.07
CA CYS A 157 -6.54 -7.51 17.81
C CYS A 157 -5.35 -6.57 18.06
N PRO A 158 -4.12 -7.02 17.81
CA PRO A 158 -2.94 -6.33 18.32
C PRO A 158 -2.69 -5.06 17.50
N PRO A 159 -1.91 -4.11 18.05
CA PRO A 159 -1.52 -2.91 17.32
C PRO A 159 -0.91 -3.28 15.97
N GLY A 160 -1.21 -2.46 14.95
CA GLY A 160 -0.73 -2.64 13.59
C GLY A 160 0.77 -2.41 13.48
N PHE A 161 1.18 -1.41 12.71
CA PHE A 161 2.58 -1.01 12.63
C PHE A 161 2.93 -0.07 13.78
N ASP A 162 4.15 -0.18 14.30
CA ASP A 162 4.66 0.62 15.41
C ASP A 162 5.57 1.77 14.96
N SER A 163 5.94 1.79 13.67
CA SER A 163 6.87 2.76 13.07
C SER A 163 6.83 2.70 11.54
N ALA A 164 7.34 3.74 10.89
CA ALA A 164 7.55 3.78 9.44
C ALA A 164 8.53 2.69 8.98
N GLU A 165 9.60 2.50 9.75
CA GLU A 165 10.63 1.50 9.53
C GLU A 165 10.05 0.09 9.53
N HIS A 166 9.08 -0.18 10.41
CA HIS A 166 8.39 -1.45 10.46
C HIS A 166 7.50 -1.68 9.24
N VAL A 167 6.72 -0.69 8.79
CA VAL A 167 5.94 -0.79 7.52
C VAL A 167 6.87 -1.13 6.36
N VAL A 168 7.93 -0.33 6.19
CA VAL A 168 8.89 -0.51 5.09
C VAL A 168 9.61 -1.86 5.18
N ASP A 169 9.97 -2.31 6.39
CA ASP A 169 10.58 -3.62 6.60
C ASP A 169 9.66 -4.74 6.12
N ILE A 170 8.41 -4.74 6.55
CA ILE A 170 7.44 -5.76 6.17
C ILE A 170 7.20 -5.74 4.65
N VAL A 171 6.95 -4.56 4.07
CA VAL A 171 6.72 -4.42 2.62
C VAL A 171 7.92 -4.94 1.83
N SER A 172 9.15 -4.54 2.21
CA SER A 172 10.38 -4.97 1.53
C SER A 172 10.64 -6.47 1.68
N ARG A 173 10.40 -7.05 2.86
CA ARG A 173 10.59 -8.50 3.08
C ARG A 173 9.58 -9.35 2.32
N VAL A 174 8.34 -8.87 2.16
CA VAL A 174 7.25 -9.59 1.50
C VAL A 174 7.34 -9.46 -0.02
N PHE A 175 7.59 -8.25 -0.52
CA PHE A 175 7.47 -7.90 -1.94
C PHE A 175 8.79 -7.56 -2.64
N GLY A 176 9.84 -7.25 -1.88
CA GLY A 176 11.15 -6.84 -2.41
C GLY A 176 11.23 -5.34 -2.72
N SER A 177 12.28 -4.95 -3.46
CA SER A 177 12.63 -3.56 -3.76
C SER A 177 11.91 -2.95 -4.97
N GLY A 178 11.02 -3.71 -5.62
CA GLY A 178 10.31 -3.32 -6.84
C GLY A 178 9.17 -2.33 -6.64
N VAL A 179 8.72 -2.15 -5.39
CA VAL A 179 7.56 -1.32 -5.04
C VAL A 179 7.82 0.16 -5.37
N THR A 180 6.92 0.75 -6.14
CA THR A 180 6.94 2.17 -6.52
C THR A 180 5.86 2.99 -5.82
N ARG A 181 4.81 2.34 -5.32
CA ARG A 181 3.71 2.97 -4.60
C ARG A 181 3.32 2.19 -3.33
N ILE A 182 3.13 2.90 -2.23
CA ILE A 182 2.49 2.38 -1.02
C ILE A 182 1.18 3.15 -0.80
N THR A 183 0.06 2.44 -0.70
CA THR A 183 -1.22 2.98 -0.26
C THR A 183 -1.48 2.51 1.16
N LEU A 184 -1.49 3.42 2.13
CA LEU A 184 -1.99 3.15 3.47
C LEU A 184 -3.51 3.15 3.40
N ASN A 185 -4.14 2.07 3.85
CA ASN A 185 -5.58 1.94 3.94
C ASN A 185 -5.96 1.58 5.39
N PRO A 186 -5.82 2.54 6.33
CA PRO A 186 -6.37 2.41 7.65
C PRO A 186 -7.88 2.60 7.60
N TRP A 187 -8.57 1.96 8.51
CA TRP A 187 -10.00 2.15 8.67
C TRP A 187 -10.27 2.60 10.08
N ALA A 188 -10.77 3.82 10.18
CA ALA A 188 -11.30 4.39 11.40
C ALA A 188 -12.76 3.99 11.54
N HIS A 189 -13.18 3.57 12.73
CA HIS A 189 -14.61 3.46 13.03
C HIS A 189 -15.16 4.73 13.68
N SER A 190 -14.35 5.77 13.82
CA SER A 190 -14.78 6.98 14.51
C SER A 190 -14.27 8.27 13.87
N HIS A 191 -15.15 9.28 13.87
CA HIS A 191 -14.85 10.65 13.50
C HIS A 191 -13.87 11.38 14.46
N HIS A 192 -13.23 10.65 15.38
CA HIS A 192 -12.44 11.19 16.50
C HIS A 192 -11.10 10.44 16.64
N GLU A 193 -10.43 10.23 15.52
CA GLU A 193 -9.19 9.49 15.48
C GLU A 193 -7.98 10.45 15.42
N ASP A 194 -7.20 10.49 16.50
CA ASP A 194 -5.91 11.19 16.53
C ASP A 194 -5.00 10.63 15.43
N LEU A 195 -4.10 11.43 14.85
CA LEU A 195 -3.16 10.98 13.81
C LEU A 195 -2.41 9.68 14.16
N GLU A 196 -2.14 9.43 15.44
CA GLU A 196 -1.48 8.21 15.93
C GLU A 196 -2.34 6.94 15.76
N SER A 197 -3.66 7.07 15.58
CA SER A 197 -4.57 5.95 15.30
C SER A 197 -4.60 5.56 13.81
N ILE A 198 -4.41 6.54 12.92
CA ILE A 198 -4.26 6.34 11.48
C ILE A 198 -2.87 5.75 11.16
N TYR A 199 -1.85 6.23 11.88
CA TYR A 199 -0.45 5.88 11.69
C TYR A 199 0.10 5.11 12.91
N TRP A 200 1.35 5.39 13.27
CA TRP A 200 2.04 4.96 14.47
C TRP A 200 2.36 6.18 15.34
N PRO A 201 2.75 5.96 16.62
CA PRO A 201 3.08 7.04 17.54
C PRO A 201 4.13 8.01 16.98
N HIS A 202 4.02 9.29 17.33
CA HIS A 202 4.99 10.29 16.86
C HIS A 202 6.39 10.02 17.42
N THR A 203 7.39 10.08 16.54
CA THR A 203 8.80 10.06 16.94
C THR A 203 9.17 11.35 17.67
N GLU A 204 10.29 11.39 18.40
CA GLU A 204 10.80 12.63 18.99
C GLU A 204 11.01 13.72 17.93
N LYS A 205 11.51 13.35 16.75
CA LYS A 205 11.69 14.24 15.61
C LYS A 205 10.36 14.82 15.15
N THR A 206 9.34 13.99 14.99
CA THR A 206 7.99 14.42 14.59
C THR A 206 7.39 15.32 15.67
N ARG A 207 7.39 14.90 16.95
CA ARG A 207 6.90 15.68 18.10
C ARG A 207 7.57 17.04 18.22
N SER A 208 8.88 17.12 17.97
CA SER A 208 9.62 18.38 18.02
C SER A 208 9.16 19.37 16.94
N LEU A 209 8.68 18.86 15.80
CA LEU A 209 8.07 19.63 14.72
C LEU A 209 6.61 19.98 15.04
N GLU A 210 5.87 19.14 15.77
CA GLU A 210 4.49 19.45 16.19
C GLU A 210 4.41 20.54 17.27
N ARG A 211 5.44 20.66 18.12
CA ARG A 211 5.53 21.73 19.14
C ARG A 211 5.66 23.13 18.53
N TRP A 212 5.81 23.24 17.20
CA TRP A 212 5.65 24.48 16.44
C TRP A 212 4.17 24.83 16.20
N ARG A 213 3.22 24.18 16.89
CA ARG A 213 1.82 24.60 16.93
C ARG A 213 1.74 26.10 17.25
N PRO A 214 1.07 26.92 16.42
CA PRO A 214 0.81 28.31 16.74
C PRO A 214 -0.12 28.32 17.95
N THR A 215 0.36 28.80 19.10
CA THR A 215 -0.53 29.16 20.21
C THR A 215 -1.23 30.50 19.97
N SER A 216 -1.01 31.15 18.83
CA SER A 216 -1.73 32.35 18.46
C SER A 216 -2.07 32.41 16.97
N THR A 217 -3.29 32.83 16.69
CA THR A 217 -3.78 33.30 15.39
C THR A 217 -2.72 34.21 14.76
N TYR A 218 -2.18 33.81 13.61
CA TYR A 218 -1.23 34.58 12.77
C TYR A 218 0.23 34.66 13.22
N ASP A 219 0.85 33.55 13.66
CA ASP A 219 2.32 33.50 13.64
C ASP A 219 2.85 33.40 12.19
N ALA A 220 3.51 34.48 11.76
CA ALA A 220 4.10 34.71 10.44
C ALA A 220 5.32 33.83 10.12
N ASP A 221 5.65 32.87 10.99
CA ASP A 221 6.69 31.85 10.78
C ASP A 221 6.12 30.55 10.20
N ARG A 222 4.83 30.52 9.85
CA ARG A 222 4.28 29.45 9.04
C ARG A 222 5.06 29.39 7.74
N ILE A 223 5.74 28.27 7.57
CA ILE A 223 6.49 27.87 6.40
C ILE A 223 5.52 27.94 5.22
N TYR A 224 5.56 29.06 4.50
CA TYR A 224 4.82 29.34 3.28
C TYR A 224 5.78 30.13 2.40
N ASP A 225 6.82 29.48 1.87
CA ASP A 225 7.58 30.15 0.83
C ASP A 225 6.67 30.18 -0.40
N LEU A 226 6.21 31.38 -0.75
CA LEU A 226 5.39 31.68 -1.90
C LEU A 226 6.25 31.47 -3.14
N ASP A 227 6.39 30.22 -3.55
CA ASP A 227 7.05 29.89 -4.80
C ASP A 227 6.13 30.27 -5.96
N VAL A 228 6.26 31.50 -6.45
CA VAL A 228 5.44 32.09 -7.53
C VAL A 228 5.65 31.36 -8.86
N GLU A 229 6.67 30.48 -8.96
CA GLU A 229 6.99 29.74 -10.18
C GLU A 229 6.25 28.39 -10.32
N GLN A 230 5.67 27.86 -9.23
CA GLN A 230 4.93 26.59 -9.28
C GLN A 230 3.45 26.82 -9.66
N PRO A 231 2.81 25.82 -10.30
CA PRO A 231 1.37 25.86 -10.51
C PRO A 231 0.62 26.05 -9.18
N PRO A 232 -0.45 26.87 -9.15
CA PRO A 232 -1.26 27.09 -7.96
C PRO A 232 -1.87 25.81 -7.39
N THR A 233 -1.88 24.74 -8.19
CA THR A 233 -2.50 23.45 -7.86
C THR A 233 -1.61 22.53 -7.04
N ILE A 234 -0.35 22.91 -6.77
CA ILE A 234 0.62 22.01 -6.15
C ILE A 234 1.03 22.52 -4.77
N ALA A 235 0.88 21.66 -3.76
CA ALA A 235 1.56 21.78 -2.47
C ALA A 235 2.78 20.85 -2.45
N TYR A 236 3.89 21.27 -1.86
CA TYR A 236 5.05 20.39 -1.73
C TYR A 236 5.80 20.58 -0.43
N MET A 237 6.31 19.48 0.13
CA MET A 237 7.17 19.49 1.29
C MET A 237 8.58 19.08 0.91
N THR A 238 9.58 19.81 1.39
CA THR A 238 11.00 19.62 1.10
C THR A 238 11.70 18.71 2.13
N PRO A 239 12.95 18.26 1.88
CA PRO A 239 13.70 17.37 2.79
C PRO A 239 13.97 17.92 4.19
N ASP A 240 13.94 19.23 4.37
CA ASP A 240 13.99 19.93 5.67
C ASP A 240 12.62 20.04 6.36
N ARG A 241 11.58 19.42 5.77
CA ARG A 241 10.19 19.35 6.28
C ARG A 241 9.47 20.69 6.24
N HIS A 242 9.83 21.52 5.26
CA HIS A 242 9.16 22.78 4.99
C HIS A 242 8.04 22.59 3.96
N LEU A 243 6.82 23.02 4.30
CA LEU A 243 5.67 22.97 3.40
C LEU A 243 5.61 24.25 2.55
N HIS A 244 5.50 24.11 1.25
CA HIS A 244 5.36 25.21 0.30
C HIS A 244 3.98 25.11 -0.35
N ILE A 245 3.22 26.19 -0.26
CA ILE A 245 1.82 26.27 -0.71
C ILE A 245 1.49 27.72 -1.07
N GLN A 246 0.73 27.91 -2.14
CA GLN A 246 0.33 29.25 -2.56
C GLN A 246 -0.85 29.79 -1.72
N HIS A 247 -0.74 31.03 -1.27
CA HIS A 247 -1.69 31.68 -0.36
C HIS A 247 -3.15 31.71 -0.86
N THR A 248 -3.39 31.80 -2.18
CA THR A 248 -4.74 31.91 -2.76
C THR A 248 -5.61 30.68 -2.44
N TYR A 249 -5.02 29.48 -2.43
CA TYR A 249 -5.73 28.25 -2.12
C TYR A 249 -5.97 28.06 -0.62
N TYR A 250 -5.06 28.59 0.21
CA TYR A 250 -5.22 28.57 1.67
C TYR A 250 -6.42 29.39 2.15
N THR A 251 -6.70 30.53 1.51
CA THR A 251 -7.75 31.45 1.94
C THR A 251 -9.12 31.20 1.31
N GLU A 252 -9.19 30.56 0.14
CA GLU A 252 -10.44 30.40 -0.60
C GLU A 252 -11.16 29.06 -0.37
N TRP A 253 -10.47 28.02 0.13
CA TRP A 253 -10.98 26.63 0.03
C TRP A 253 -11.09 25.86 1.36
N GLU A 254 -11.05 26.53 2.52
CA GLU A 254 -11.28 25.89 3.85
C GLU A 254 -10.43 24.61 4.12
N TYR A 255 -9.26 24.45 3.48
CA TYR A 255 -8.39 23.29 3.72
C TYR A 255 -7.66 23.44 5.06
N ASP A 256 -7.68 22.38 5.89
CA ASP A 256 -6.81 22.28 7.07
C ASP A 256 -5.37 21.95 6.64
N VAL A 257 -4.62 23.00 6.34
CA VAL A 257 -3.20 22.93 5.96
C VAL A 257 -2.33 22.35 7.06
N ASP A 258 -2.72 22.54 8.33
CA ASP A 258 -1.97 21.96 9.45
C ASP A 258 -2.09 20.42 9.40
N MET A 259 -3.30 19.90 9.13
CA MET A 259 -3.52 18.46 8.88
C MET A 259 -2.75 17.93 7.66
N LEU A 260 -2.76 18.66 6.53
CA LEU A 260 -1.96 18.30 5.36
C LEU A 260 -0.46 18.20 5.68
N CYS A 261 0.05 19.15 6.47
CA CYS A 261 1.42 19.12 6.95
C CYS A 261 1.69 17.85 7.76
N TYR A 262 0.81 17.47 8.69
CA TYR A 262 0.98 16.26 9.50
C TYR A 262 1.01 14.97 8.66
N HIS A 263 0.12 14.83 7.67
CA HIS A 263 0.13 13.67 6.77
C HIS A 263 1.43 13.60 5.96
N LEU A 264 1.91 14.74 5.44
CA LEU A 264 3.17 14.82 4.70
C LEU A 264 4.39 14.51 5.58
N LEU A 265 4.39 14.92 6.85
CA LEU A 265 5.41 14.54 7.82
C LEU A 265 5.47 13.02 7.99
N LYS A 266 4.32 12.35 8.13
CA LYS A 266 4.24 10.89 8.23
C LYS A 266 4.69 10.18 6.95
N PHE A 267 4.35 10.72 5.78
CA PHE A 267 4.85 10.19 4.51
C PHE A 267 6.37 10.33 4.38
N TYR A 268 6.94 11.42 4.90
CA TYR A 268 8.38 11.58 4.95
C TYR A 268 9.09 10.57 5.87
N GLU A 269 8.46 10.14 6.97
CA GLU A 269 8.99 9.06 7.80
C GLU A 269 9.09 7.76 6.98
N ILE A 270 8.08 7.44 6.16
CA ILE A 270 8.11 6.29 5.25
C ILE A 270 9.23 6.47 4.21
N LEU A 271 9.35 7.65 3.59
CA LEU A 271 10.41 7.91 2.60
C LEU A 271 11.82 7.80 3.20
N ASP A 272 12.02 8.30 4.42
CA ASP A 272 13.32 8.20 5.09
C ASP A 272 13.66 6.73 5.37
N ALA A 273 12.69 5.95 5.87
CA ALA A 273 12.84 4.53 6.11
C ALA A 273 13.01 3.71 4.81
N SER A 274 12.45 4.17 3.68
CA SER A 274 12.43 3.44 2.40
C SER A 274 13.77 3.44 1.68
N LYS A 275 14.61 4.48 1.83
CA LYS A 275 15.89 4.66 1.12
C LYS A 275 16.74 3.38 0.98
N PRO A 276 17.02 2.60 2.05
CA PRO A 276 17.81 1.38 1.93
C PRO A 276 17.04 0.16 1.41
N LYS A 277 15.71 0.14 1.48
CA LYS A 277 14.89 -1.09 1.32
C LYS A 277 13.97 -1.08 0.11
N LEU A 278 13.42 0.09 -0.23
CA LEU A 278 12.49 0.33 -1.33
C LEU A 278 12.97 1.53 -2.15
N PRO A 279 14.12 1.43 -2.84
CA PRO A 279 14.74 2.55 -3.56
C PRO A 279 13.92 3.07 -4.75
N ARG A 280 12.88 2.34 -5.17
CA ARG A 280 11.98 2.72 -6.26
C ARG A 280 10.70 3.40 -5.77
N LEU A 281 10.49 3.50 -4.45
CA LEU A 281 9.29 4.12 -3.88
C LEU A 281 9.25 5.59 -4.28
N GLN A 282 8.18 5.96 -4.98
CA GLN A 282 7.94 7.32 -5.46
C GLN A 282 6.58 7.84 -5.02
N ASN A 283 5.60 6.97 -4.77
CA ASN A 283 4.24 7.39 -4.44
C ASN A 283 3.84 6.85 -3.07
N ILE A 284 3.28 7.70 -2.24
CA ILE A 284 2.67 7.32 -0.98
C ILE A 284 1.27 7.91 -0.97
N SER A 285 0.26 7.06 -0.76
CA SER A 285 -1.11 7.52 -0.62
C SER A 285 -1.73 7.04 0.69
N LEU A 286 -2.72 7.78 1.16
CA LEU A 286 -3.61 7.43 2.25
C LEU A 286 -5.02 7.36 1.67
N GLU A 287 -5.69 6.22 1.81
CA GLU A 287 -7.10 6.06 1.47
C GLU A 287 -7.84 5.64 2.74
N HIS A 288 -8.71 6.50 3.21
CA HIS A 288 -9.54 6.29 4.39
C HIS A 288 -10.97 6.02 3.96
N TYR A 289 -11.56 4.95 4.46
CA TYR A 289 -12.91 4.52 4.08
C TYR A 289 -13.90 4.71 5.22
N GLU A 290 -15.11 5.15 4.88
CA GLU A 290 -16.23 5.28 5.80
C GLU A 290 -17.51 4.79 5.08
N ASP A 291 -18.37 4.07 5.78
CA ASP A 291 -19.70 3.62 5.30
C ASP A 291 -19.73 3.01 3.88
N GLY A 292 -18.66 2.30 3.50
CA GLY A 292 -18.58 1.59 2.22
C GLY A 292 -18.06 2.44 1.04
N GLY A 293 -17.48 3.62 1.29
CA GLY A 293 -16.82 4.44 0.27
C GLY A 293 -15.51 5.08 0.79
N VAL A 294 -14.70 5.61 -0.14
CA VAL A 294 -13.51 6.40 0.21
C VAL A 294 -13.98 7.74 0.77
N HIS A 295 -13.75 7.95 2.07
CA HIS A 295 -13.98 9.22 2.73
C HIS A 295 -12.82 10.17 2.40
N MET A 296 -11.58 9.83 2.73
CA MET A 296 -10.43 10.70 2.49
C MET A 296 -9.41 10.00 1.59
N SER A 297 -8.87 10.73 0.63
CA SER A 297 -7.75 10.26 -0.20
C SER A 297 -6.69 11.35 -0.26
N ILE A 298 -5.44 10.97 -0.02
CA ILE A 298 -4.27 11.82 -0.19
C ILE A 298 -3.27 11.04 -1.03
N MET A 299 -2.81 11.58 -2.15
CA MET A 299 -1.71 10.99 -2.90
C MET A 299 -0.56 11.98 -3.00
N ALA A 300 0.60 11.57 -2.48
CA ALA A 300 1.83 12.33 -2.54
C ALA A 300 2.86 11.62 -3.43
N THR A 301 3.50 12.38 -4.31
CA THR A 301 4.52 11.93 -5.24
C THR A 301 5.87 12.55 -4.85
N TYR A 302 6.86 11.72 -4.58
CA TYR A 302 8.24 12.14 -4.37
C TYR A 302 8.94 12.40 -5.71
N ARG A 303 9.25 13.66 -5.98
CA ARG A 303 9.89 14.11 -7.21
C ARG A 303 10.74 15.35 -6.95
N ASP A 304 11.88 15.43 -7.63
CA ASP A 304 12.82 16.56 -7.53
C ASP A 304 13.25 16.88 -6.08
N GLY A 305 13.36 15.85 -5.24
CA GLY A 305 13.75 15.98 -3.84
C GLY A 305 12.61 16.31 -2.87
N ALA A 306 11.40 16.58 -3.35
CA ALA A 306 10.26 16.97 -2.52
C ALA A 306 9.10 15.97 -2.61
N LEU A 307 8.30 15.86 -1.54
CA LEU A 307 6.97 15.27 -1.61
C LEU A 307 6.01 16.31 -2.18
N ARG A 308 5.33 15.99 -3.28
CA ARG A 308 4.38 16.87 -3.96
C ARG A 308 2.97 16.28 -3.90
N ILE A 309 1.98 17.14 -3.74
CA ILE A 309 0.56 16.82 -3.80
C ILE A 309 -0.07 17.78 -4.80
N ASP A 310 -0.83 17.25 -5.75
CA ASP A 310 -1.76 18.04 -6.55
C ASP A 310 -3.09 18.16 -5.80
N TRP A 311 -3.74 19.32 -5.82
CA TRP A 311 -5.08 19.46 -5.22
C TRP A 311 -6.10 18.53 -5.87
N ASP A 312 -5.91 18.19 -7.16
CA ASP A 312 -6.75 17.21 -7.86
C ASP A 312 -6.56 15.78 -7.30
N ASP A 313 -5.45 15.51 -6.60
CA ASP A 313 -5.15 14.24 -5.94
C ASP A 313 -5.73 14.15 -4.52
N LEU A 314 -6.40 15.20 -4.03
CA LEU A 314 -7.12 15.18 -2.75
C LEU A 314 -8.58 14.75 -2.93
N GLY A 315 -8.97 13.73 -2.17
CA GLY A 315 -10.34 13.22 -2.14
C GLY A 315 -11.34 14.18 -1.47
N PRO A 316 -12.64 14.08 -1.81
CA PRO A 316 -13.67 15.07 -1.52
C PRO A 316 -14.08 15.23 -0.05
N SER A 317 -13.48 14.51 0.91
CA SER A 317 -13.87 14.58 2.34
C SER A 317 -12.73 14.97 3.28
N TYR A 318 -11.72 15.69 2.79
CA TYR A 318 -10.78 16.44 3.66
C TYR A 318 -11.49 17.44 4.61
N PHE A 319 -12.80 17.67 4.40
CA PHE A 319 -13.56 18.82 4.89
C PHE A 319 -14.41 18.56 6.14
N TYR A 320 -14.40 17.36 6.71
CA TYR A 320 -15.04 17.14 8.02
C TYR A 320 -13.97 16.97 9.09
N ASN A 321 -13.66 18.10 9.72
CA ASN A 321 -13.01 18.25 11.03
C ASN A 321 -12.76 16.90 11.75
N PHE A 322 -11.48 16.53 11.93
CA PHE A 322 -11.09 15.85 13.16
C PHE A 322 -11.31 16.86 14.30
N GLY A 323 -12.57 16.95 14.73
CA GLY A 323 -13.06 18.02 15.59
C GLY A 323 -12.52 17.88 17.01
N TYR A 324 -11.66 18.83 17.37
CA TYR A 324 -11.56 19.49 18.68
C TYR A 324 -11.92 18.65 19.92
N VAL A 325 -10.90 18.30 20.70
CA VAL A 325 -11.04 18.13 22.16
C VAL A 325 -11.00 19.52 22.80
N TYR A 326 -12.11 19.92 23.40
CA TYR A 326 -12.14 21.00 24.40
C TYR A 326 -11.57 20.54 25.75
#